data_AF-A0A4U5P5R9-F1
#
_entry.id   AF-A0A4U5P5R9-F1
#
_cell.length_a   1.000
_cell.length_b   1.000
_cell.length_c   1.000
_cell.angle_alpha   90.00
_cell.angle_beta   90.00
_cell.angle_gamma   90.00
#
_symmetry.space_group_name_H-M   'P 1'
#
loop_
_entity.id
_entity.type
_entity.pdbx_description
1 polymer ?
#
loop_
_entity_poly.entity_id
_entity_poly.type
_entity_poly.pdbx_seq_one_letter_code
_entity_poly.pdbx_strand_id
1 'polypeptide(L)'
;MEAKLGKVFESITNFFTGADQIPWCDRDIVAGCEQEVHEAEKGPSDEFKNECIMRLSWALVHSRQTEDVHRGIAMLESSLDSTTSPLKLREKLYLLAVGYYRSGDYSRSRELVEDCLKIEPEWRQAQSLKKAIEDRIKKDGVIGIGIAATAVGLVAGGIAAAFARRK
;
A
#
# COMPACT_ATOMS: atom_id res chain seq x y z
N MET A 1 4.88 29.88 10.61
CA MET A 1 5.52 28.68 10.02
C MET A 1 4.51 27.63 9.54
N GLU A 2 3.21 27.82 9.76
CA GLU A 2 2.14 26.88 9.34
C GLU A 2 1.91 26.80 7.81
N ALA A 3 2.23 27.85 7.06
CA ALA A 3 1.99 27.90 5.61
C ALA A 3 2.85 26.92 4.79
N LYS A 4 4.01 26.49 5.29
CA LYS A 4 4.84 25.45 4.64
C LYS A 4 4.31 24.05 4.94
N LEU A 5 3.86 23.82 6.18
CA LEU A 5 3.28 22.56 6.64
C LEU A 5 2.00 22.20 5.86
N GLY A 6 1.11 23.18 5.69
CA GLY A 6 -0.13 22.99 4.93
C GLY A 6 0.13 22.67 3.45
N LYS A 7 1.14 23.30 2.84
CA LYS A 7 1.50 23.09 1.43
C LYS A 7 2.15 21.73 1.16
N VAL A 8 2.91 21.22 2.12
CA VAL A 8 3.50 19.87 2.05
C VAL A 8 2.45 18.82 2.35
N PHE A 9 1.53 19.06 3.29
CA PHE A 9 0.41 18.16 3.58
C PHE A 9 -0.62 18.14 2.43
N GLU A 10 -0.95 19.29 1.85
CA GLU A 10 -1.68 19.40 0.56
C GLU A 10 -0.90 18.76 -0.58
N SER A 11 0.44 18.80 -0.59
CA SER A 11 1.23 18.04 -1.57
C SER A 11 1.12 16.54 -1.34
N ILE A 12 1.14 16.06 -0.09
CA ILE A 12 0.99 14.64 0.25
C ILE A 12 -0.44 14.17 -0.07
N THR A 13 -1.47 14.97 0.23
CA THR A 13 -2.88 14.70 -0.12
C THR A 13 -3.18 14.85 -1.62
N ASN A 14 -2.54 15.79 -2.32
CA ASN A 14 -2.57 15.87 -3.78
C ASN A 14 -1.67 14.82 -4.46
N PHE A 15 -0.73 14.20 -3.73
CA PHE A 15 0.00 13.03 -4.21
C PHE A 15 -0.87 11.77 -4.18
N PHE A 16 -1.87 11.76 -3.28
CA PHE A 16 -2.88 10.72 -3.22
C PHE A 16 -3.93 10.80 -4.39
N THR A 17 -3.78 11.71 -5.35
CA THR A 17 -4.80 11.93 -6.40
C THR A 17 -4.33 11.75 -7.84
N GLY A 18 -3.04 11.57 -8.14
CA GLY A 18 -2.55 11.83 -9.52
C GLY A 18 -1.74 10.77 -10.28
N ALA A 19 -1.03 9.85 -9.63
CA ALA A 19 -0.11 8.95 -10.35
C ALA A 19 -0.24 7.49 -9.90
N ASP A 20 -0.33 6.57 -10.87
CA ASP A 20 -0.29 5.11 -10.66
C ASP A 20 1.06 4.59 -10.12
N GLN A 21 2.05 5.47 -9.93
CA GLN A 21 3.38 5.13 -9.45
C GLN A 21 3.66 5.70 -8.06
N ILE A 22 4.18 4.85 -7.18
CA ILE A 22 4.57 5.22 -5.82
C ILE A 22 5.84 6.09 -5.89
N PRO A 23 5.82 7.34 -5.40
CA PRO A 23 6.94 8.28 -5.55
C PRO A 23 8.17 7.89 -4.71
N TRP A 24 9.37 8.31 -5.10
CA TRP A 24 10.55 8.18 -4.23
C TRP A 24 10.80 9.49 -3.50
N CYS A 25 11.24 9.39 -2.25
CA CYS A 25 11.65 10.53 -1.44
C CYS A 25 13.19 10.59 -1.35
N ASP A 26 13.74 11.79 -1.45
CA ASP A 26 15.17 12.04 -1.29
C ASP A 26 15.55 12.25 0.19
N ARG A 27 16.82 12.01 0.51
CA ARG A 27 17.33 11.99 1.90
C ARG A 27 17.17 13.33 2.62
N ASP A 28 17.20 14.44 1.88
CA ASP A 28 17.04 15.79 2.44
C ASP A 28 15.64 16.01 3.04
N ILE A 29 14.62 15.36 2.47
CA ILE A 29 13.24 15.44 2.99
C ILE A 29 13.11 14.64 4.28
N VAL A 30 13.72 13.45 4.34
CA VAL A 30 13.75 12.62 5.55
C VAL A 30 14.42 13.39 6.70
N ALA A 31 15.59 13.99 6.46
CA ALA A 31 16.31 14.76 7.47
C ALA A 31 15.48 15.96 7.98
N GLY A 32 14.76 16.64 7.08
CA GLY A 32 13.84 17.72 7.48
C GLY A 32 12.72 17.23 8.40
N CYS A 33 12.06 16.12 8.04
CA CYS A 33 11.01 15.54 8.87
C CYS A 33 11.52 15.02 10.23
N GLU A 34 12.74 14.49 10.29
CA GLU A 34 13.35 14.06 11.56
C GLU A 34 13.58 15.24 12.51
N GLN A 35 14.06 16.36 11.99
CA GLN A 35 14.24 17.57 12.78
C GLN A 35 12.89 18.10 13.29
N GLU A 36 11.85 18.09 12.46
CA GLU A 36 10.50 18.50 12.86
C GLU A 36 9.93 17.62 13.97
N VAL A 37 10.12 16.30 13.91
CA VAL A 37 9.68 15.39 14.98
C VAL A 37 10.44 15.68 16.27
N HIS A 38 11.75 15.90 16.22
CA HIS A 38 12.56 16.23 17.40
C HIS A 38 12.19 17.60 17.99
N GLU A 39 11.79 18.57 17.17
CA GLU A 39 11.24 19.84 17.64
C GLU A 39 9.84 19.67 18.25
N ALA A 40 8.99 18.85 17.64
CA ALA A 40 7.65 18.53 18.14
C ALA A 40 7.65 17.79 19.48
N GLU A 41 8.67 16.96 19.75
CA GLU A 41 8.85 16.30 21.05
C GLU A 41 9.08 17.27 22.21
N LYS A 42 9.58 18.46 21.92
CA LYS A 42 9.81 19.52 22.92
C LYS A 42 8.58 20.42 23.08
N GLY A 43 7.58 20.27 22.21
CA GLY A 43 6.34 21.02 22.24
C GLY A 43 5.27 20.37 23.14
N PRO A 44 4.23 21.12 23.55
CA PRO A 44 3.20 20.63 24.46
C PRO A 44 2.02 19.90 23.77
N SER A 45 2.04 19.74 22.44
CA SER A 45 0.88 19.24 21.68
C SER A 45 1.11 17.84 21.10
N ASP A 46 0.40 16.86 21.65
CA ASP A 46 0.42 15.47 21.17
C ASP A 46 -0.17 15.33 19.77
N GLU A 47 -1.13 16.18 19.39
CA GLU A 47 -1.71 16.16 18.05
C GLU A 47 -0.70 16.61 16.99
N PHE A 48 0.06 17.67 17.28
CA PHE A 48 1.14 18.13 16.41
C PHE A 48 2.26 17.08 16.27
N LYS A 49 2.63 16.42 17.38
CA LYS A 49 3.59 15.32 17.37
C LYS A 49 3.13 14.17 16.47
N ASN A 50 1.86 13.77 16.59
CA ASN A 50 1.29 12.71 15.76
C ASN A 50 1.31 13.05 14.26
N GLU A 51 1.05 14.30 13.90
CA GLU A 51 1.17 14.73 12.50
C GLU A 51 2.61 14.71 11.99
N CYS A 52 3.58 15.18 12.76
CA CYS A 52 5.00 15.11 12.40
C CYS A 52 5.47 13.66 12.23
N ILE A 53 5.04 12.76 13.11
CA ILE A 53 5.31 11.31 13.01
C ILE A 53 4.72 10.73 11.72
N MET A 54 3.50 11.12 11.34
CA MET A 54 2.88 10.69 10.08
C MET A 54 3.68 11.17 8.87
N ARG A 55 4.18 12.41 8.88
CA ARG A 55 5.01 12.97 7.80
C ARG A 55 6.34 12.23 7.69
N LEU A 56 7.02 12.01 8.82
CA LEU A 56 8.28 11.26 8.85
C LEU A 56 8.07 9.82 8.38
N SER A 57 7.01 9.16 8.84
CA SER A 57 6.64 7.81 8.40
C SER A 57 6.46 7.73 6.89
N TRP A 58 5.76 8.70 6.29
CA TRP A 58 5.62 8.80 4.84
C TRP A 58 6.99 8.94 4.15
N ALA A 59 7.85 9.85 4.61
CA ALA A 59 9.16 10.08 4.00
C ALA A 59 10.06 8.83 4.09
N LEU A 60 10.02 8.13 5.22
CA LEU A 60 10.78 6.92 5.50
C LEU A 60 10.36 5.76 4.59
N VAL A 61 9.05 5.43 4.52
CA VAL A 61 8.59 4.36 3.63
C VAL A 61 8.79 4.72 2.15
N HIS A 62 8.89 6.01 1.82
CA HIS A 62 9.18 6.46 0.46
C HIS A 62 10.69 6.61 0.14
N SER A 63 11.59 6.39 1.11
CA SER A 63 13.05 6.47 0.92
C SER A 63 13.58 5.35 0.02
N ARG A 64 14.73 5.59 -0.62
CA ARG A 64 15.48 4.59 -1.41
C ARG A 64 16.27 3.61 -0.55
N GLN A 65 16.50 3.92 0.73
CA GLN A 65 17.23 3.06 1.64
C GLN A 65 16.28 2.08 2.33
N THR A 66 16.60 0.79 2.31
CA THR A 66 15.80 -0.25 2.96
C THR A 66 15.75 -0.08 4.48
N GLU A 67 16.81 0.44 5.09
CA GLU A 67 16.85 0.75 6.53
C GLU A 67 15.83 1.82 6.92
N ASP A 68 15.73 2.89 6.13
CA ASP A 68 14.72 3.94 6.32
C ASP A 68 13.31 3.37 6.20
N VAL A 69 13.07 2.50 5.21
CA VAL A 69 11.77 1.85 5.00
C VAL A 69 11.38 1.00 6.21
N HIS A 70 12.28 0.17 6.74
CA HIS A 70 12.01 -0.63 7.93
C HIS A 70 11.75 0.22 9.17
N ARG A 71 12.49 1.32 9.33
CA ARG A 71 12.24 2.28 10.42
C ARG A 71 10.87 2.95 10.29
N GLY A 72 10.46 3.28 9.07
CA GLY A 72 9.13 3.80 8.77
C GLY A 72 8.01 2.81 9.09
N ILE A 73 8.20 1.52 8.78
CA ILE A 73 7.26 0.44 9.13
C ILE A 73 7.10 0.36 10.65
N ALA A 74 8.20 0.26 11.41
CA ALA A 74 8.15 0.18 12.87
C ALA A 74 7.47 1.40 13.50
N MET A 75 7.75 2.59 12.96
CA MET A 75 7.10 3.83 13.39
C MET A 75 5.59 3.83 13.12
N LEU A 76 5.16 3.37 11.95
CA LEU A 76 3.74 3.25 11.61
C LEU A 76 3.03 2.24 12.52
N GLU A 77 3.61 1.06 12.75
CA GLU A 77 3.06 0.02 13.61
C GLU A 77 2.86 0.51 15.05
N SER A 78 3.89 1.14 15.64
CA SER A 78 3.75 1.73 16.98
C SER A 78 2.67 2.83 17.06
N SER A 79 2.40 3.51 15.95
CA SER A 79 1.39 4.56 15.88
C SER A 79 -0.02 4.02 15.58
N LEU A 80 -0.19 2.75 15.21
CA LEU A 80 -1.52 2.21 14.87
C LEU A 80 -2.44 2.22 16.09
N ASP A 81 -1.92 1.80 17.25
CA ASP A 81 -2.69 1.69 18.51
C ASP A 81 -3.23 3.04 19.01
N SER A 82 -2.57 4.15 18.66
CA SER A 82 -3.01 5.51 19.04
C SER A 82 -4.04 6.11 18.10
N THR A 83 -4.54 5.36 17.11
CA THR A 83 -5.41 5.88 16.05
C THR A 83 -6.89 5.62 16.33
N THR A 84 -7.61 6.66 16.75
CA THR A 84 -9.05 6.55 17.05
C THR A 84 -9.96 6.78 15.83
N SER A 85 -9.49 7.53 14.82
CA SER A 85 -10.33 7.89 13.67
C SER A 85 -10.15 6.92 12.50
N PRO A 86 -11.24 6.42 11.88
CA PRO A 86 -11.17 5.46 10.78
C PRO A 86 -10.48 6.01 9.52
N LEU A 87 -10.58 7.32 9.26
CA LEU A 87 -9.91 7.97 8.13
C LEU A 87 -8.38 7.96 8.28
N LYS A 88 -7.86 8.37 9.44
CA LYS A 88 -6.41 8.31 9.73
C LYS A 88 -5.91 6.86 9.79
N LEU A 89 -6.74 5.93 10.26
CA LEU A 89 -6.39 4.49 10.28
C LEU A 89 -6.19 3.97 8.85
N ARG A 90 -7.12 4.30 7.94
CA ARG A 90 -7.02 3.94 6.53
C ARG A 90 -5.73 4.47 5.89
N GLU A 91 -5.37 5.72 6.15
CA GLU A 91 -4.12 6.33 5.64
C GLU A 91 -2.87 5.64 6.18
N LYS A 92 -2.84 5.32 7.49
CA LYS A 92 -1.74 4.57 8.11
C LYS A 92 -1.59 3.17 7.53
N LEU A 93 -2.70 2.44 7.36
CA LEU A 93 -2.70 1.11 6.76
C LEU A 93 -2.17 1.15 5.32
N TYR A 94 -2.56 2.16 4.54
CA TYR A 94 -2.01 2.34 3.19
C TYR A 94 -0.50 2.57 3.21
N LEU A 95 0.01 3.46 4.08
CA LEU A 95 1.45 3.71 4.19
C LEU A 95 2.23 2.47 4.65
N LEU A 96 1.65 1.70 5.57
CA LEU A 96 2.23 0.46 6.03
C LEU A 96 2.28 -0.57 4.89
N ALA A 97 1.22 -0.67 4.09
CA ALA A 97 1.20 -1.52 2.89
C ALA A 97 2.28 -1.12 1.88
N VAL A 98 2.50 0.19 1.67
CA VAL A 98 3.58 0.70 0.81
C VAL A 98 4.96 0.34 1.35
N GLY A 99 5.17 0.45 2.67
CA GLY A 99 6.41 0.04 3.34
C GLY A 99 6.71 -1.44 3.08
N TYR A 100 5.74 -2.32 3.33
CA TYR A 100 5.88 -3.76 3.09
C TYR A 100 6.06 -4.13 1.62
N TYR A 101 5.39 -3.42 0.70
CA TYR A 101 5.61 -3.60 -0.74
C TYR A 101 7.06 -3.31 -1.14
N ARG A 102 7.68 -2.31 -0.51
CA ARG A 102 9.08 -1.92 -0.78
C ARG A 102 10.11 -2.78 -0.09
N SER A 103 9.80 -3.33 1.09
CA SER A 103 10.67 -4.33 1.74
C SER A 103 10.62 -5.69 1.04
N GLY A 104 9.62 -5.93 0.18
CA GLY A 104 9.44 -7.17 -0.57
C GLY A 104 8.50 -8.18 0.09
N ASP A 105 7.89 -7.83 1.23
CA ASP A 105 6.84 -8.65 1.86
C ASP A 105 5.48 -8.35 1.23
N TYR A 106 5.29 -8.89 0.03
CA TYR A 106 4.06 -8.70 -0.73
C TYR A 106 2.83 -9.34 -0.07
N SER A 107 3.02 -10.40 0.73
CA SER A 107 1.94 -11.09 1.45
C SER A 107 1.32 -10.17 2.50
N ARG A 108 2.14 -9.60 3.39
CA ARG A 108 1.65 -8.62 4.39
C ARG A 108 1.11 -7.36 3.73
N SER A 109 1.78 -6.87 2.69
CA SER A 109 1.33 -5.69 1.94
C SER A 109 -0.09 -5.88 1.38
N ARG A 110 -0.41 -7.08 0.85
CA ARG A 110 -1.74 -7.41 0.35
C ARG A 110 -2.80 -7.39 1.45
N GLU A 111 -2.53 -8.01 2.59
CA GLU A 111 -3.50 -8.06 3.71
C GLU A 111 -3.85 -6.65 4.19
N LEU A 112 -2.84 -5.80 4.37
CA LEU A 112 -3.01 -4.41 4.80
C LEU A 112 -3.79 -3.56 3.78
N VAL A 113 -3.53 -3.74 2.48
CA VAL A 113 -4.26 -3.00 1.44
C VAL A 113 -5.72 -3.46 1.34
N GLU A 114 -6.00 -4.74 1.61
CA GLU A 114 -7.38 -5.25 1.68
C GLU A 114 -8.12 -4.69 2.88
N ASP A 115 -7.48 -4.61 4.04
CA ASP A 115 -8.06 -3.97 5.23
C ASP A 115 -8.34 -2.47 4.99
N CYS A 116 -7.43 -1.80 4.29
CA CYS A 116 -7.65 -0.43 3.84
C CYS A 116 -8.87 -0.29 2.92
N LEU A 117 -9.07 -1.21 1.98
CA LEU A 117 -10.21 -1.22 1.05
C LEU A 117 -11.53 -1.63 1.71
N LYS A 118 -11.51 -2.34 2.85
CA LYS A 118 -12.72 -2.58 3.65
C LYS A 118 -13.29 -1.29 4.24
N ILE A 119 -12.43 -0.31 4.53
CA ILE A 119 -12.83 1.01 5.05
C ILE A 119 -13.34 1.89 3.91
N GLU A 120 -12.60 1.99 2.81
CA GLU A 120 -13.00 2.76 1.62
C GLU A 120 -12.75 1.99 0.32
N PRO A 121 -13.77 1.32 -0.24
CA PRO A 121 -13.59 0.43 -1.38
C PRO A 121 -13.30 1.18 -2.68
N GLU A 122 -13.69 2.46 -2.81
CA GLU A 122 -13.49 3.27 -4.02
C GLU A 122 -12.14 4.00 -4.07
N TRP A 123 -11.24 3.75 -3.11
CA TRP A 123 -9.93 4.39 -3.10
C TRP A 123 -9.02 3.83 -4.20
N ARG A 124 -8.99 4.52 -5.33
CA ARG A 124 -8.25 4.09 -6.54
C ARG A 124 -6.80 3.73 -6.28
N GLN A 125 -6.11 4.45 -5.40
CA GLN A 125 -4.69 4.19 -5.15
C GLN A 125 -4.44 2.90 -4.39
N ALA A 126 -5.30 2.58 -3.42
CA ALA A 126 -5.25 1.29 -2.74
C ALA A 126 -5.56 0.16 -3.72
N GLN A 127 -6.47 0.37 -4.68
CA GLN A 127 -6.73 -0.58 -5.76
C GLN A 127 -5.53 -0.76 -6.70
N SER A 128 -4.89 0.34 -7.15
CA SER A 128 -3.69 0.29 -7.98
C SER A 128 -2.54 -0.41 -7.25
N LEU A 129 -2.34 -0.12 -5.95
CA LEU A 129 -1.35 -0.79 -5.12
C LEU A 129 -1.65 -2.30 -4.99
N LYS A 130 -2.90 -2.68 -4.73
CA LYS A 130 -3.33 -4.09 -4.69
C LYS A 130 -2.98 -4.81 -5.98
N LYS A 131 -3.31 -4.21 -7.13
CA LYS A 131 -3.00 -4.79 -8.44
C LYS A 131 -1.49 -4.95 -8.65
N ALA A 132 -0.69 -3.94 -8.28
CA ALA A 132 0.76 -4.01 -8.37
C ALA A 132 1.35 -5.12 -7.48
N ILE A 133 0.83 -5.29 -6.26
CA ILE A 133 1.20 -6.37 -5.34
C ILE A 133 0.86 -7.74 -5.96
N GLU A 134 -0.37 -7.92 -6.44
CA GLU A 134 -0.79 -9.18 -7.07
C GLU A 134 0.04 -9.52 -8.31
N ASP A 135 0.38 -8.53 -9.13
CA ASP A 135 1.23 -8.73 -10.31
C ASP A 135 2.65 -9.13 -9.92
N ARG A 136 3.18 -8.63 -8.79
CA ARG A 136 4.47 -9.08 -8.23
C ARG A 136 4.38 -10.51 -7.71
N ILE A 137 3.37 -10.82 -6.89
CA ILE A 137 3.15 -12.17 -6.37
C ILE A 137 2.97 -13.17 -7.51
N LYS A 138 2.23 -12.83 -8.57
CA LYS A 138 2.08 -13.67 -9.75
C LYS A 138 3.42 -13.87 -10.47
N LYS A 139 4.22 -12.81 -10.68
CA LYS A 139 5.54 -12.93 -11.32
C LYS A 139 6.51 -13.78 -10.51
N ASP A 140 6.54 -13.59 -9.19
CA ASP A 140 7.42 -14.35 -8.31
C ASP A 140 6.91 -15.79 -8.10
N GLY A 141 5.59 -15.98 -8.11
CA GLY A 141 4.91 -17.28 -8.03
C GLY A 141 4.87 -18.06 -9.35
N VAL A 142 5.08 -17.42 -10.51
CA VAL A 142 5.20 -18.07 -11.84
C VAL A 142 6.44 -18.96 -11.93
N ILE A 143 7.40 -18.84 -11.01
CA ILE A 143 8.50 -19.82 -10.88
C ILE A 143 7.98 -21.17 -10.32
N GLY A 144 6.79 -21.23 -9.71
CA GLY A 144 6.32 -22.42 -8.96
C GLY A 144 5.01 -23.07 -9.40
N ILE A 145 4.15 -22.45 -10.21
CA ILE A 145 2.87 -23.05 -10.60
C ILE A 145 2.71 -22.99 -12.11
N GLY A 146 2.95 -24.13 -12.76
CA GLY A 146 2.57 -24.38 -14.15
C GLY A 146 1.08 -24.08 -14.33
N ILE A 147 0.78 -23.10 -15.18
CA ILE A 147 -0.59 -22.76 -15.56
C ILE A 147 -1.21 -24.00 -16.21
N ALA A 148 -2.07 -24.71 -15.49
CA ALA A 148 -2.98 -25.68 -16.09
C ALA A 148 -4.07 -24.88 -16.80
N ALA A 149 -3.81 -24.49 -18.05
CA ALA A 149 -4.82 -24.01 -18.97
C ALA A 149 -5.73 -25.21 -19.33
N THR A 150 -6.75 -25.49 -18.53
CA THR A 150 -7.80 -26.42 -18.95
C THR A 150 -8.62 -25.73 -20.04
N ALA A 151 -8.45 -26.25 -21.24
CA ALA A 151 -9.00 -25.78 -22.49
C ALA A 151 -10.53 -25.62 -22.44
N VAL A 152 -11.01 -24.41 -22.73
CA VAL A 152 -12.39 -24.20 -23.20
C VAL A 152 -12.45 -24.69 -24.64
N GLY A 153 -12.65 -25.99 -24.81
CA GLY A 153 -12.94 -26.64 -26.08
C GLY A 153 -14.44 -26.66 -26.35
N LEU A 154 -14.90 -25.68 -27.12
CA LEU A 154 -16.17 -25.63 -27.82
C LEU A 154 -16.53 -26.97 -28.48
N VAL A 155 -17.65 -27.59 -28.09
CA VAL A 155 -18.59 -28.18 -29.08
C VAL A 155 -20.01 -27.93 -28.58
N ALA A 156 -20.58 -26.82 -29.04
CA ALA A 156 -22.01 -26.63 -29.08
C ALA A 156 -22.59 -27.35 -30.32
N GLY A 157 -23.65 -28.14 -30.11
CA GLY A 157 -24.72 -28.38 -31.08
C GLY A 157 -24.53 -29.53 -32.09
N GLY A 158 -25.49 -30.45 -32.14
CA GLY A 158 -25.77 -31.24 -33.35
C GLY A 158 -26.32 -32.66 -33.13
N ILE A 159 -27.58 -32.86 -33.49
CA ILE A 159 -28.39 -34.10 -33.48
C ILE A 159 -27.82 -35.20 -34.41
N ALA A 160 -27.84 -36.47 -33.98
CA ALA A 160 -28.12 -37.68 -34.81
C ALA A 160 -28.10 -38.94 -33.90
N ALA A 161 -29.26 -39.54 -33.56
CA ALA A 161 -29.91 -40.63 -34.29
C ALA A 161 -29.18 -41.99 -34.25
N ALA A 162 -29.75 -42.90 -33.43
CA ALA A 162 -30.04 -44.32 -33.67
C ALA A 162 -28.93 -45.36 -34.03
N PHE A 163 -29.21 -46.59 -33.60
CA PHE A 163 -28.53 -47.90 -33.85
C PHE A 163 -27.28 -48.18 -33.00
N ALA A 164 -27.02 -49.38 -32.46
CA ALA A 164 -27.47 -50.71 -32.83
C ALA A 164 -27.49 -51.71 -31.64
N ARG A 165 -28.32 -52.74 -31.80
CA ARG A 165 -28.49 -53.96 -30.98
C ARG A 165 -27.26 -54.90 -30.98
N ARG A 166 -27.34 -55.83 -30.01
CA ARG A 166 -26.79 -57.22 -29.90
C ARG A 166 -25.52 -57.32 -29.05
N LYS A 167 -25.39 -58.33 -28.17
CA LYS A 167 -25.79 -59.74 -28.29
C LYS A 167 -26.15 -60.33 -26.93
#